data_AF-X1CAU6-F1
#
_entry.id   AF-X1CAU6-F1
#
_cell.length_a   1.000
_cell.length_b   1.000
_cell.length_c   1.000
_cell.angle_alpha   90.00
_cell.angle_beta   90.00
_cell.angle_gamma   90.00
#
_symmetry.space_group_name_H-M   'P 1'
#
loop_
_entity.id
_entity.type
_entity.pdbx_description
1 polymer ?
#
loop_
_entity_poly.entity_id
_entity_poly.type
_entity_poly.pdbx_seq_one_letter_code
_entity_poly.pdbx_strand_id
1 'polypeptide(L)'
;DQCQTAGVPFFFKQWGEWEIANKENAARNDYIVTESRQGFLTPYNRKKFISLNKDGSCYCDNPQPKSIAMAKVGKKKAGHLLDGKEYKKYPK
;
A
#
# COMPACT_ATOMS: atom_id res chain seq x y z
N ASP A 1 -1.09 -1.47 18.71
CA ASP A 1 -1.22 -0.95 20.09
C ASP A 1 -0.51 -1.85 21.12
N GLN A 2 -0.68 -3.18 21.06
CA GLN A 2 -0.14 -4.16 22.01
C GLN A 2 1.35 -3.96 22.35
N CYS A 3 2.20 -3.70 21.36
CA CYS A 3 3.63 -3.43 21.60
C CYS A 3 3.87 -2.15 22.41
N GLN A 4 3.08 -1.11 22.18
CA GLN A 4 3.19 0.15 22.93
C GLN A 4 2.74 -0.02 24.38
N THR A 5 1.63 -0.76 24.59
CA THR A 5 1.11 -1.09 25.93
C THR A 5 2.09 -1.95 26.73
N ALA A 6 2.76 -2.90 26.08
CA ALA A 6 3.76 -3.75 26.72
C ALA A 6 5.14 -3.07 26.88
N GLY A 7 5.32 -1.83 26.42
CA GLY A 7 6.59 -1.10 26.50
C GLY A 7 7.71 -1.69 25.63
N VAL A 8 7.38 -2.58 24.68
CA VAL A 8 8.38 -3.25 23.85
C VAL A 8 8.73 -2.41 22.61
N PRO A 9 10.03 -2.32 22.22
CA PRO A 9 10.43 -1.68 20.98
C PRO A 9 9.77 -2.34 19.76
N PHE A 10 9.17 -1.51 18.91
CA PHE A 10 8.56 -1.96 17.65
C PHE A 10 9.20 -1.22 16.48
N PHE A 11 9.76 -2.00 15.56
CA PHE A 11 10.36 -1.54 14.32
C PHE A 11 9.54 -2.05 13.14
N PHE A 12 8.88 -1.15 12.41
CA PHE A 12 8.18 -1.50 11.19
C PHE A 12 9.14 -1.38 10.01
N LYS A 13 9.51 -2.53 9.41
CA LYS A 13 10.51 -2.58 8.34
C LYS A 13 10.06 -1.85 7.08
N GLN A 14 8.85 -2.14 6.56
CA GLN A 14 8.17 -1.53 5.39
C GLN A 14 7.18 -2.55 4.79
N TRP A 15 6.29 -2.11 3.90
CA TRP A 15 5.38 -2.94 3.09
C TRP A 15 6.05 -3.66 1.89
N GLY A 16 7.37 -3.84 1.95
CA GLY A 16 8.16 -4.37 0.84
C GLY A 16 8.38 -3.34 -0.28
N GLU A 17 7.89 -3.63 -1.48
CA GLU A 17 8.02 -2.76 -2.66
C GLU A 17 6.70 -2.08 -3.06
N TRP A 18 5.67 -2.20 -2.22
CA TRP A 18 4.29 -1.87 -2.57
C TRP A 18 3.71 -0.78 -1.66
N GLU A 19 2.85 0.05 -2.24
CA GLU A 19 2.11 1.10 -1.54
C GLU A 19 0.65 1.11 -2.04
N ILE A 20 -0.32 1.49 -1.19
CA ILE A 20 -1.72 1.65 -1.60
C ILE A 20 -1.80 2.76 -2.65
N ALA A 21 -2.33 2.47 -3.83
CA ALA A 21 -2.50 3.45 -4.88
C ALA A 21 -3.62 4.44 -4.54
N ASN A 22 -3.29 5.73 -4.51
CA ASN A 22 -4.24 6.81 -4.24
C ASN A 22 -3.88 8.08 -5.03
N LYS A 23 -4.76 9.09 -4.99
CA LYS A 23 -4.53 10.34 -5.73
C LYS A 23 -3.31 11.12 -5.22
N GLU A 24 -2.98 11.01 -3.93
CA GLU A 24 -1.89 11.74 -3.28
C GLU A 24 -0.51 11.20 -3.70
N ASN A 25 -0.37 9.88 -3.85
CA ASN A 25 0.89 9.25 -4.16
C ASN A 25 1.08 8.92 -5.66
N ALA A 26 0.04 9.10 -6.48
CA ALA A 26 0.06 8.92 -7.93
C ALA A 26 1.20 9.70 -8.61
N ALA A 27 1.24 11.02 -8.41
CA ALA A 27 2.25 11.90 -9.01
C ALA A 27 3.67 11.58 -8.53
N ARG A 28 3.85 11.28 -7.23
CA ARG A 28 5.15 10.90 -6.64
C ARG A 28 5.71 9.61 -7.23
N ASN A 29 4.83 8.73 -7.69
CA ASN A 29 5.16 7.38 -8.10
C ASN A 29 4.99 7.13 -9.61
N ASP A 30 4.77 8.19 -10.40
CA ASP A 30 4.73 8.14 -11.88
C ASP A 30 3.61 7.25 -12.45
N TYR A 31 2.41 7.36 -11.86
CA TYR A 31 1.20 6.74 -12.39
C TYR A 31 -0.02 7.63 -12.25
N ILE A 32 -1.06 7.33 -13.03
CA ILE A 32 -2.35 8.02 -12.97
C ILE A 32 -3.33 7.11 -12.25
N VAL A 33 -4.12 7.66 -11.33
CA VAL A 33 -5.23 6.93 -10.70
C VAL A 33 -6.54 7.51 -11.21
N THR A 34 -7.37 6.66 -11.80
CA THR A 34 -8.73 6.99 -12.21
C THR A 34 -9.74 6.22 -11.38
N GLU A 35 -10.97 6.71 -11.29
CA GLU A 35 -12.08 5.91 -10.75
C GLU A 35 -12.66 5.05 -11.88
N SER A 36 -12.82 3.76 -11.64
CA SER A 36 -13.51 2.85 -12.56
C SER A 36 -15.03 3.04 -12.47
N ARG A 37 -15.76 2.44 -13.42
CA ARG A 37 -17.24 2.42 -13.38
C ARG A 37 -17.81 1.76 -12.13
N GLN A 38 -17.04 0.90 -11.46
CA GLN A 38 -17.45 0.23 -10.23
C GLN A 38 -16.96 0.98 -8.96
N GLY A 39 -16.44 2.21 -9.12
CA GLY A 39 -16.06 3.08 -8.01
C GLY A 39 -14.74 2.71 -7.33
N PHE A 40 -13.89 1.90 -7.96
CA PHE A 40 -12.54 1.58 -7.44
C PHE A 40 -11.47 2.40 -8.14
N LEU A 41 -10.38 2.69 -7.41
CA LEU A 41 -9.22 3.38 -7.94
C LEU A 41 -8.41 2.45 -8.85
N THR A 42 -8.30 2.77 -10.14
CA THR A 42 -7.49 2.07 -11.14
C THR A 42 -6.24 2.85 -11.48
N PRO A 43 -5.05 2.36 -11.12
CA PRO A 43 -3.81 2.91 -11.63
C PRO A 43 -3.59 2.51 -13.09
N TYR A 44 -3.40 3.49 -13.98
CA TYR A 44 -3.13 3.27 -15.41
C TYR A 44 -1.65 3.56 -15.74
N ASN A 45 -0.82 2.50 -15.75
CA ASN A 45 0.50 2.46 -16.42
C ASN A 45 0.99 0.99 -16.53
N ARG A 46 1.61 0.57 -17.64
CA ARG A 46 1.71 -0.83 -18.11
C ARG A 46 2.58 -1.81 -17.30
N LYS A 47 3.19 -1.47 -16.17
CA LYS A 47 4.06 -2.42 -15.45
C LYS A 47 3.99 -2.21 -13.93
N LYS A 48 3.27 -3.13 -13.26
CA LYS A 48 3.32 -3.47 -11.82
C LYS A 48 2.26 -2.82 -10.90
N PHE A 49 0.98 -3.13 -11.15
CA PHE A 49 -0.09 -2.96 -10.17
C PHE A 49 -0.73 -4.30 -9.84
N ILE A 50 -1.22 -4.45 -8.61
CA ILE A 50 -2.06 -5.57 -8.20
C ILE A 50 -3.30 -5.02 -7.48
N SER A 51 -4.45 -5.64 -7.68
CA SER A 51 -5.64 -5.38 -6.87
C SER A 51 -5.69 -6.44 -5.77
N LEU A 52 -5.68 -6.00 -4.52
CA LEU A 52 -5.83 -6.86 -3.35
C LEU A 52 -7.27 -6.80 -2.83
N ASN A 53 -7.90 -7.95 -2.71
CA ASN A 53 -9.16 -8.07 -2.01
C ASN A 53 -8.95 -8.02 -0.49
N LYS A 54 -10.05 -7.84 0.26
CA LYS A 54 -10.01 -7.80 1.74
C LYS A 54 -9.52 -9.13 2.35
N ASP A 55 -9.70 -10.24 1.65
CA ASP A 55 -9.20 -11.57 2.04
C ASP A 55 -7.72 -11.81 1.67
N GLY A 56 -7.06 -10.83 1.05
CA GLY A 56 -5.67 -10.93 0.62
C GLY A 56 -5.45 -11.59 -0.74
N SER A 57 -6.51 -12.06 -1.41
CA SER A 57 -6.40 -12.58 -2.78
C SER A 57 -6.07 -11.47 -3.78
N CYS A 58 -5.18 -11.75 -4.74
CA CYS A 58 -4.83 -10.82 -5.80
C CYS A 58 -5.56 -11.19 -7.11
N TYR A 59 -6.21 -10.22 -7.75
CA TYR A 59 -6.80 -10.40 -9.07
C TYR A 59 -6.35 -9.27 -9.99
N CYS A 60 -5.56 -9.59 -11.01
CA CYS A 60 -5.16 -8.63 -12.04
C CYS A 60 -6.29 -8.32 -13.04
N ASP A 61 -7.18 -9.28 -13.29
CA ASP A 61 -8.14 -9.21 -14.39
C ASP A 61 -9.61 -9.06 -13.94
N ASN A 62 -9.91 -9.23 -12.64
CA ASN A 62 -11.27 -9.10 -12.09
C ASN A 62 -11.27 -8.54 -10.66
N PRO A 63 -10.93 -7.26 -10.46
CA PRO A 63 -10.99 -6.61 -9.16
C PRO A 63 -12.42 -6.63 -8.61
N GLN A 64 -12.60 -7.13 -7.39
CA GLN A 64 -13.91 -7.12 -6.73
C GLN A 64 -14.27 -5.70 -6.25
N PRO A 65 -15.57 -5.39 -6.08
CA PRO A 65 -15.99 -4.20 -5.36
C PRO A 65 -15.27 -4.14 -4.01
N LYS A 66 -14.58 -3.02 -3.72
CA LYS A 66 -13.73 -2.78 -2.53
C LYS A 66 -12.32 -3.39 -2.59
N SER A 67 -11.84 -3.91 -3.71
CA SER A 67 -10.41 -4.23 -3.85
C SER A 67 -9.57 -2.96 -3.72
N ILE A 68 -8.41 -3.08 -3.09
CA ILE A 68 -7.43 -2.01 -2.92
C ILE A 68 -6.37 -2.17 -4.01
N ALA A 69 -6.22 -1.16 -4.86
CA ALA A 69 -5.13 -1.12 -5.82
C ALA A 69 -3.80 -0.86 -5.10
N MET A 70 -2.78 -1.66 -5.40
CA MET A 70 -1.43 -1.54 -4.89
C MET A 70 -0.47 -1.24 -6.03
N ALA A 71 0.38 -0.22 -5.84
CA ALA A 71 1.41 0.19 -6.77
C ALA A 71 2.77 -0.36 -6.36
N LYS A 72 3.53 -0.94 -7.30
CA LYS A 72 4.91 -1.36 -7.05
C LYS A 72 5.86 -0.16 -7.19
N VAL A 73 6.05 0.57 -6.10
CA VAL A 73 6.85 1.81 -6.04
C VAL A 73 8.33 1.57 -5.73
N GLY A 74 8.68 0.35 -5.27
CA GLY A 74 10.03 -0.02 -4.85
C GLY A 74 10.34 0.37 -3.41
N LYS A 75 11.31 -0.31 -2.80
CA LYS A 75 11.62 -0.22 -1.36
C LYS A 75 11.81 1.21 -0.85
N LYS A 76 12.55 2.05 -1.60
CA LYS A 76 12.86 3.43 -1.20
C LYS A 76 11.61 4.32 -1.11
N LYS A 77 10.60 4.10 -1.97
CA LYS A 77 9.40 4.94 -2.06
C LYS A 77 8.23 4.42 -1.22
N ALA A 78 8.19 3.11 -0.92
CA ALA A 78 7.11 2.49 -0.13
C ALA A 78 7.05 2.98 1.33
N GLY A 79 8.17 3.52 1.85
CA GLY A 79 8.24 4.15 3.16
C GLY A 79 8.09 3.19 4.35
N HIS A 80 8.04 3.76 5.55
CA HIS A 80 8.02 3.04 6.83
C HIS A 80 6.81 3.42 7.71
N LEU A 81 5.76 3.96 7.09
CA LEU A 81 4.55 4.38 7.80
C LEU A 81 3.60 3.19 7.98
N LEU A 82 3.14 3.03 9.21
CA LEU A 82 2.05 2.15 9.59
C LEU A 82 1.01 3.04 10.27
N ASP A 83 -0.22 3.09 9.75
CA ASP A 83 -1.31 3.94 10.26
C ASP A 83 -0.94 5.44 10.37
N GLY A 84 -0.17 5.95 9.41
CA GLY A 84 0.30 7.35 9.40
C GLY A 84 1.40 7.66 10.43
N LYS A 85 1.87 6.67 11.19
CA LYS A 85 2.96 6.83 12.17
C LYS A 85 4.20 6.05 11.75
N GLU A 86 5.37 6.65 11.98
CA GLU A 86 6.64 5.99 11.73
C GLU A 86 7.10 5.21 12.97
N TYR A 87 7.47 3.94 12.79
CA TYR A 87 7.91 3.06 13.88
C TYR A 87 9.35 2.59 13.67
N LYS A 88 10.30 3.31 14.28
CA LYS A 88 11.76 3.09 14.13
C LYS A 88 12.47 2.49 15.37
N LYS A 89 11.74 1.96 16.34
CA LYS A 89 12.34 1.43 17.58
C LYS A 89 12.83 -0.01 17.39
N TYR A 90 14.11 -0.18 17.05
CA TYR A 90 14.72 -1.52 16.96
C TYR A 90 14.66 -2.24 18.31
N PRO A 91 14.22 -3.52 18.33
CA PRO A 91 14.46 -4.40 19.48
C PRO A 91 15.96 -4.46 19.76
N LYS A 92 16.33 -4.36 21.05
CA LYS A 92 17.70 -4.60 21.49
C LYS A 92 17.96 -6.10 21.57
#